data_AF-E0VZ58-F1
#
_entry.id   AF-E0VZ58-F1
#
_cell.length_a   1.000
_cell.length_b   1.000
_cell.length_c   1.000
_cell.angle_alpha   90.00
_cell.angle_beta   90.00
_cell.angle_gamma   90.00
#
_symmetry.space_group_name_H-M   'P 1'
#
loop_
_entity.id
_entity.type
_entity.pdbx_description
1 polymer ?
#
loop_
_entity_poly.entity_id
_entity_poly.type
_entity_poly.pdbx_seq_one_letter_code
_entity_poly.pdbx_strand_id
1 'polypeptide(L)'
;MAFRWFKRRKKRFYTHPLPDGKPTVTMAYNTSSTSIHISWRAPHKSTIHGEFLGYRISYRPREKADDDFKEIYIRDSNVDDAFPVL
;
A
#
# COMPACT_ATOMS: atom_id res chain seq x y z
N MET A 1 -15.53 -43.02 -25.46
CA MET A 1 -15.67 -41.55 -25.54
C MET A 1 -15.61 -40.99 -24.13
N ALA A 2 -14.68 -40.09 -23.82
CA ALA A 2 -14.50 -39.56 -22.47
C ALA A 2 -14.54 -38.03 -22.49
N PHE A 3 -15.60 -37.45 -21.94
CA PHE A 3 -15.70 -36.02 -21.71
C PHE A 3 -15.14 -35.73 -20.32
N ARG A 4 -13.99 -35.04 -20.25
CA ARG A 4 -13.43 -34.59 -18.98
C ARG A 4 -13.58 -33.07 -18.87
N TRP A 5 -14.61 -32.68 -18.12
CA TRP A 5 -14.92 -31.31 -17.77
C TRP A 5 -13.75 -30.63 -17.06
N PHE A 6 -13.24 -29.54 -17.62
CA PHE A 6 -12.31 -28.65 -16.93
C PHE A 6 -13.10 -27.76 -15.96
N LYS A 7 -13.12 -28.10 -14.68
CA LYS A 7 -13.63 -27.19 -13.64
C LYS A 7 -12.74 -25.95 -13.62
N ARG A 8 -13.17 -24.85 -14.27
CA ARG A 8 -12.64 -23.50 -14.00
C ARG A 8 -12.85 -23.22 -12.51
N ARG A 9 -11.79 -23.34 -11.71
CA ARG A 9 -11.78 -22.76 -10.37
C ARG A 9 -11.97 -21.26 -10.55
N LYS A 10 -13.16 -20.75 -10.22
CA LYS A 10 -13.38 -19.31 -10.06
C LYS A 10 -12.43 -18.86 -8.94
N LYS A 11 -11.31 -18.23 -9.32
CA LYS A 11 -10.49 -17.47 -8.37
C LYS A 11 -11.41 -16.36 -7.83
N ARG A 12 -11.82 -16.49 -6.57
CA ARG A 12 -12.48 -15.40 -5.85
C ARG A 12 -11.37 -14.39 -5.57
N PHE A 13 -11.37 -13.30 -6.31
CA PHE A 13 -10.56 -12.14 -5.97
C PHE A 13 -11.29 -11.44 -4.82
N TYR A 14 -10.78 -11.55 -3.60
CA TYR A 14 -11.20 -10.66 -2.53
C TYR A 14 -10.56 -9.32 -2.81
N THR A 15 -11.27 -8.46 -3.53
CA THR A 15 -10.96 -7.04 -3.56
C THR A 15 -11.19 -6.54 -2.14
N HIS A 16 -10.14 -6.50 -1.33
CA HIS A 16 -10.21 -5.84 -0.03
C HIS A 16 -10.69 -4.41 -0.29
N PRO A 17 -11.69 -3.91 0.45
CA PRO A 17 -12.15 -2.55 0.26
C PRO A 17 -10.95 -1.61 0.37
N LEU A 18 -10.86 -0.65 -0.55
CA LEU A 18 -9.85 0.39 -0.45
C LEU A 18 -10.01 1.05 0.94
N PRO A 19 -8.94 1.20 1.71
CA PRO A 19 -9.03 1.92 2.98
C PRO A 19 -9.57 3.32 2.67
N ASP A 20 -10.68 3.67 3.30
CA ASP A 20 -11.33 4.97 3.13
C ASP A 20 -10.51 6.07 3.83
N GLY A 21 -9.75 5.66 4.85
CA GLY A 21 -8.88 6.52 5.64
C GLY A 21 -7.63 6.96 4.91
N LYS A 22 -7.41 8.27 4.83
CA LYS A 22 -6.16 8.87 4.32
C LYS A 22 -5.22 9.23 5.47
N PRO A 23 -3.90 8.97 5.35
CA PRO A 23 -2.94 9.52 6.30
C PRO A 23 -2.97 11.05 6.23
N THR A 24 -2.94 11.71 7.39
CA THR A 24 -2.93 13.18 7.45
C THR A 24 -1.48 13.64 7.56
N VAL A 25 -0.97 14.34 6.55
CA VAL A 25 0.38 14.94 6.61
C VAL A 25 0.36 16.05 7.67
N THR A 26 1.21 15.93 8.68
CA THR A 26 1.33 16.90 9.76
C THR A 26 2.49 17.85 9.55
N MET A 27 3.53 17.42 8.84
CA MET A 27 4.72 18.22 8.58
C MET A 27 5.42 17.74 7.32
N ALA A 28 5.90 18.67 6.51
CA ALA A 28 6.73 18.39 5.34
C ALA A 28 7.69 19.56 5.11
N TYR A 29 9.00 19.30 5.11
CA TYR A 29 10.02 20.31 4.81
C TYR A 29 11.26 19.66 4.21
N ASN A 30 12.03 20.44 3.46
CA ASN A 30 13.31 19.99 2.91
C ASN A 30 14.38 19.95 4.01
N THR A 31 15.10 18.84 4.12
CA THR A 31 16.27 18.71 5.00
C THR A 31 17.56 19.03 4.26
N SER A 32 17.57 18.86 2.94
CA SER A 32 18.67 19.25 2.03
C SER A 32 18.10 19.59 0.64
N SER A 33 18.96 19.89 -0.33
CA SER A 33 18.55 20.06 -1.73
C SER A 33 18.00 18.78 -2.38
N THR A 34 18.23 17.61 -1.76
CA THR A 34 17.86 16.29 -2.30
C THR A 34 17.03 15.45 -1.33
N SER A 35 16.75 15.95 -0.12
CA SER A 35 16.05 15.20 0.94
C SER A 35 14.90 16.01 1.53
N ILE A 36 13.81 15.30 1.83
CA ILE A 36 12.58 15.87 2.42
C ILE A 36 12.25 15.05 3.67
N HIS A 37 11.97 15.74 4.76
CA HIS A 37 11.37 15.17 5.96
C HIS A 37 9.86 15.29 5.88
N ILE A 38 9.16 14.17 6.05
CA ILE A 38 7.70 14.12 6.05
C ILE A 38 7.24 13.41 7.32
N SER A 39 6.23 13.95 7.98
CA SER A 39 5.56 13.32 9.12
C SER A 39 4.06 13.31 8.87
N TRP A 40 3.42 12.19 9.21
CA TRP A 40 1.99 11.98 9.04
C TRP A 40 1.39 11.26 10.25
N ARG A 41 0.08 11.45 10.43
CA ARG A 41 -0.73 10.69 11.38
C ARG A 41 -1.42 9.53 10.68
N ALA A 42 -1.47 8.40 11.38
CA ALA A 42 -2.20 7.23 10.93
C ALA A 42 -3.69 7.54 10.72
N PRO A 43 -4.34 6.96 9.70
CA PRO A 43 -5.78 7.03 9.57
C PRO A 43 -6.47 6.32 10.74
N HIS A 44 -7.73 6.68 10.98
CA HIS A 44 -8.50 6.06 12.06
C HIS A 44 -8.72 4.56 11.77
N LYS A 45 -8.53 3.67 12.76
CA LYS A 45 -8.59 2.21 12.54
C LYS A 45 -9.88 1.75 11.85
N SER A 46 -11.01 2.38 12.19
CA SER A 46 -12.31 2.07 11.56
C SER A 46 -12.38 2.36 10.06
N THR A 47 -11.46 3.17 9.53
CA THR A 47 -11.42 3.58 8.12
C THR A 47 -10.44 2.75 7.28
N ILE A 48 -9.65 1.88 7.92
CA ILE A 48 -8.69 0.99 7.24
C ILE A 48 -9.40 -0.27 6.72
N HIS A 49 -10.54 -0.63 7.32
CA HIS A 49 -11.39 -1.76 6.92
C HIS A 49 -10.63 -3.09 6.75
N GLY A 50 -9.84 -3.46 7.76
CA GLY A 50 -9.04 -4.68 7.76
C GLY A 50 -7.83 -4.52 8.67
N GLU A 51 -6.84 -5.40 8.48
CA GLU A 51 -5.56 -5.27 9.17
C GLU A 51 -4.69 -4.20 8.53
N PHE A 52 -4.00 -3.44 9.37
CA PHE A 52 -3.08 -2.42 8.92
C PHE A 52 -1.75 -3.06 8.51
N LEU A 53 -1.49 -3.12 7.20
CA LEU A 53 -0.28 -3.77 6.65
C LEU A 53 0.93 -2.81 6.59
N GLY A 54 0.69 -1.50 6.61
CA GLY A 54 1.73 -0.48 6.45
C GLY A 54 1.35 0.69 5.56
N TYR A 55 2.35 1.47 5.16
CA TYR A 55 2.23 2.60 4.25
C TYR A 55 2.92 2.33 2.92
N ARG A 56 2.32 2.84 1.83
CA ARG A 56 2.96 2.96 0.52
C ARG A 56 3.17 4.43 0.19
N ILE A 57 4.40 4.83 -0.05
CA ILE A 57 4.79 6.20 -0.36
C ILE A 57 5.26 6.24 -1.81
N SER A 58 4.62 7.08 -2.64
CA SER A 58 5.06 7.38 -3.99
C SER A 58 5.62 8.79 -4.08
N TYR A 59 6.79 8.95 -4.70
CA TYR A 59 7.43 10.25 -4.87
C TYR A 59 8.12 10.34 -6.23
N ARG A 60 8.26 11.56 -6.74
CA ARG A 60 9.01 11.84 -7.97
C ARG A 60 9.72 13.18 -7.88
N PRO A 61 10.88 13.35 -8.55
CA PRO A 61 11.45 14.68 -8.75
C PRO A 61 10.47 15.56 -9.54
N ARG A 62 10.34 16.83 -9.14
CA ARG A 62 9.42 17.78 -9.79
C ARG A 62 9.70 17.99 -11.28
N GLU A 63 10.97 17.90 -11.67
CA GLU A 63 11.44 18.14 -13.04
C GLU A 63 11.27 16.94 -13.97
N LYS A 64 10.89 15.77 -13.44
CA LYS A 64 10.72 14.54 -14.22
C LYS A 64 9.27 14.36 -14.66
N ALA A 65 9.09 13.63 -15.77
CA ALA A 65 7.78 13.25 -16.27
C ALA A 65 6.99 12.44 -15.22
N ASP A 66 5.66 12.43 -15.35
CA ASP A 66 4.75 11.74 -14.41
C ASP A 66 5.03 10.23 -14.27
N ASP A 67 5.69 9.62 -15.26
CA ASP A 67 6.00 8.19 -15.28
C ASP A 67 7.22 7.81 -14.39
N ASP A 68 8.05 8.77 -13.98
CA ASP A 68 9.26 8.51 -13.15
C ASP A 68 8.98 8.59 -11.64
N PHE A 69 7.92 7.93 -11.19
CA PHE A 69 7.62 7.81 -9.75
C PHE A 69 8.31 6.60 -9.14
N LYS A 70 8.82 6.78 -7.93
CA LYS A 70 9.39 5.73 -7.10
C LYS A 70 8.43 5.41 -5.97
N GLU A 71 8.30 4.12 -5.66
CA GLU A 71 7.47 3.65 -4.56
C GLU A 71 8.33 3.05 -3.45
N ILE A 72 7.96 3.36 -2.20
CA ILE A 72 8.54 2.80 -0.98
C ILE A 72 7.41 2.19 -0.16
N TYR A 73 7.68 1.02 0.44
CA TYR A 73 6.74 0.30 1.31
C TYR A 73 7.28 0.26 2.73
N ILE A 74 6.56 0.86 3.67
CA ILE A 74 6.84 0.78 5.11
C ILE A 74 5.87 -0.21 5.69
N ARG A 75 6.31 -1.44 5.97
CA ARG A 75 5.45 -2.50 6.54
C ARG A 75 5.39 -2.43 8.05
N ASP A 76 4.27 -2.85 8.61
CA ASP A 76 4.15 -3.08 10.05
C ASP A 76 4.80 -4.42 10.42
N SER A 77 5.74 -4.41 11.36
CA SER A 77 6.49 -5.61 11.75
C SER A 77 5.62 -6.68 12.40
N ASN A 78 4.44 -6.34 12.94
CA ASN A 78 3.55 -7.32 13.59
C ASN A 78 2.72 -8.14 12.58
N VAL A 79 2.75 -7.78 11.30
CA VAL A 79 1.93 -8.43 10.25
C VAL A 79 2.68 -9.58 9.57
N ASP A 80 4.01 -9.50 9.46
CA ASP A 80 4.81 -10.56 8.84
C ASP A 80 4.71 -11.90 9.60
N ASP A 81 4.36 -11.88 10.90
CA ASP A 81 4.12 -13.09 11.70
C ASP A 81 2.74 -13.74 11.44
N ALA A 82 1.78 -13.00 10.86
CA ALA A 82 0.38 -13.41 10.76
C ALA A 82 0.02 -14.07 9.41
N PHE A 83 0.81 -13.83 8.35
CA PHE A 83 0.57 -14.41 7.03
C PHE A 83 1.87 -14.88 6.37
N PRO A 84 2.17 -16.18 6.37
CA PRO A 84 3.26 -16.69 5.56
C PRO A 84 2.92 -16.44 4.08
N VAL A 85 3.83 -15.77 3.38
CA VAL A 85 3.80 -15.63 1.93
C VAL A 85 3.69 -17.02 1.28
N LEU A 86 2.64 -17.23 0.47
CA LEU A 86 2.47 -18.42 -0.36
C LEU A 86 3.40 -18.39 -1.58
#